data_AF-A0A926T499-F1
#
_entry.id   AF-A0A926T499-F1
#
_cell.length_a   1.000
_cell.length_b   1.000
_cell.length_c   1.000
_cell.angle_alpha   90.00
_cell.angle_beta   90.00
_cell.angle_gamma   90.00
#
_symmetry.space_group_name_H-M   'P 1'
#
loop_
_entity.id
_entity.type
_entity.pdbx_description
1 polymer ?
#
loop_
_entity_poly.entity_id
_entity_poly.type
_entity_poly.pdbx_seq_one_letter_code
_entity_poly.pdbx_strand_id
1 'polypeptide(L)'
;MLPDAAGAQQALIWAQEGSKAVAQTLEGMSTLQEKVTALTVQILLLNEQMNLIGNSSSLVSELAGQTNMLTLNAAVEAVRAGDQGKGFAVVAGEIRKLATQSKQSAQKINALIQDIQITINSKIKLTDNSARTVFFTQPCFAIQPASVNLSG
;
A
#
# COMPACT_ATOMS: atom_id res chain seq x y z
N MET A 1 29.39 56.63 -13.86
CA MET A 1 28.08 55.94 -13.77
C MET A 1 28.06 55.22 -12.43
N LEU A 2 27.50 55.86 -11.40
CA LEU A 2 27.22 55.19 -10.13
C LEU A 2 26.00 54.28 -10.34
N PRO A 3 25.92 53.10 -9.72
CA PRO A 3 24.69 52.31 -9.74
C PRO A 3 23.57 53.19 -9.16
N ASP A 4 22.53 53.42 -9.95
CA ASP A 4 21.36 54.18 -9.52
C ASP A 4 20.78 53.52 -8.26
N ALA A 5 20.60 54.28 -7.19
CA ALA A 5 20.08 53.80 -5.91
C ALA A 5 18.72 53.11 -6.07
N ALA A 6 17.94 53.51 -7.08
CA ALA A 6 16.68 52.86 -7.45
C ALA A 6 16.87 51.41 -7.92
N GLY A 7 17.92 51.13 -8.71
CA GLY A 7 18.25 49.78 -9.17
C GLY A 7 18.70 48.86 -8.03
N ALA A 8 19.49 49.39 -7.09
CA ALA A 8 19.91 48.65 -5.90
C ALA A 8 18.73 48.33 -4.97
N GLN A 9 17.79 49.28 -4.81
CA GLN A 9 16.58 49.09 -4.01
C GLN A 9 15.63 48.06 -4.64
N GLN A 10 15.48 48.08 -5.97
CA GLN A 10 14.67 47.08 -6.69
C GLN A 10 15.27 45.67 -6.60
N ALA A 11 16.59 45.54 -6.72
CA ALA A 11 17.29 44.27 -6.56
C ALA A 11 17.12 43.69 -5.14
N LEU A 12 17.12 44.55 -4.11
CA LEU A 12 16.86 44.14 -2.72
C LEU A 12 15.44 43.57 -2.56
N ILE A 13 14.44 44.23 -3.14
CA ILE A 13 13.03 43.76 -3.09
C ILE A 13 12.91 42.38 -3.74
N TRP A 14 13.46 42.19 -4.94
CA TRP A 14 13.43 40.89 -5.60
C TRP A 14 14.17 39.80 -4.83
N ALA A 15 15.30 40.13 -4.20
CA ALA A 15 16.01 39.19 -3.33
C ALA A 15 15.16 38.78 -2.10
N GLN A 16 14.42 39.73 -1.51
CA GLN A 16 13.51 39.47 -0.39
C GLN A 16 12.31 38.61 -0.83
N GLU A 17 11.71 38.90 -1.97
CA GLU A 17 10.62 38.09 -2.55
C GLU A 17 11.09 36.67 -2.90
N GLY A 18 12.28 36.55 -3.50
CA GLY A 18 12.90 35.25 -3.78
C GLY A 18 13.17 34.45 -2.50
N SER A 19 13.72 35.10 -1.46
CA SER A 19 13.92 34.48 -0.14
C SER A 19 12.62 33.97 0.47
N LYS A 20 11.55 34.78 0.38
CA LYS A 20 10.20 34.37 0.83
C LYS A 20 9.66 33.18 0.04
N ALA A 21 9.79 33.17 -1.28
CA ALA A 21 9.35 32.06 -2.12
C ALA A 21 10.11 30.75 -1.80
N VAL A 22 11.41 30.85 -1.54
CA VAL A 22 12.23 29.70 -1.09
C VAL A 22 11.76 29.21 0.29
N ALA A 23 11.51 30.11 1.25
CA ALA A 23 11.02 29.74 2.58
C ALA A 23 9.66 29.01 2.52
N GLN A 24 8.73 29.50 1.69
CA GLN A 24 7.44 28.83 1.46
C GLN A 24 7.60 27.46 0.81
N THR A 25 8.55 27.33 -0.14
CA THR A 25 8.85 26.05 -0.76
C THR A 25 9.35 25.06 0.30
N LEU A 26 10.28 25.47 1.17
CA LEU A 26 10.81 24.62 2.25
C LEU A 26 9.74 24.14 3.22
N GLU A 27 8.82 25.01 3.61
CA GLU A 27 7.66 24.63 4.42
C GLU A 27 6.82 23.55 3.72
N GLY A 28 6.52 23.76 2.44
CA GLY A 28 5.83 22.76 1.62
C GLY A 28 6.56 21.42 1.54
N MET A 29 7.90 21.43 1.51
CA MET A 29 8.71 20.22 1.51
C MET A 29 8.69 19.50 2.86
N SER A 30 8.67 20.22 3.97
CA SER A 30 8.50 19.63 5.32
C SER A 30 7.15 18.92 5.43
N THR A 31 6.06 19.58 5.01
CA THR A 31 4.73 18.95 4.99
C THR A 31 4.68 17.73 4.05
N LEU A 32 5.39 17.79 2.91
CA LEU A 32 5.47 16.67 2.00
C LEU A 32 6.21 15.46 2.62
N GLN A 33 7.29 15.72 3.35
CA GLN A 33 8.03 14.68 4.08
C GLN A 33 7.16 13.96 5.11
N GLU A 34 6.38 14.71 5.88
CA GLU A 34 5.42 14.14 6.85
C GLU A 34 4.38 13.26 6.16
N LYS A 35 3.81 13.74 5.04
CA LYS A 35 2.82 12.98 4.26
C LYS A 35 3.41 11.70 3.66
N VAL A 36 4.63 11.76 3.13
CA VAL A 36 5.34 10.59 2.58
C VAL A 36 5.63 9.54 3.67
N THR A 37 6.02 10.00 4.86
CA THR A 37 6.24 9.12 6.03
C THR A 37 4.94 8.45 6.46
N ALA A 38 3.86 9.22 6.59
CA ALA A 38 2.54 8.69 6.93
C ALA A 38 2.00 7.70 5.88
N LEU A 39 2.21 7.98 4.58
CA LEU A 39 1.87 7.08 3.49
C LEU A 39 2.60 5.74 3.62
N THR A 40 3.90 5.78 3.92
CA THR A 40 4.74 4.58 4.09
C THR A 40 4.18 3.68 5.20
N VAL A 41 3.82 4.27 6.35
CA VAL A 41 3.21 3.53 7.47
C VAL A 41 1.88 2.89 7.06
N GLN A 42 1.01 3.62 6.36
CA GLN A 42 -0.27 3.08 5.88
C GLN A 42 -0.09 1.92 4.89
N ILE A 43 0.92 2.01 4.02
CA ILE A 43 1.22 0.94 3.06
C ILE A 43 1.69 -0.34 3.79
N LEU A 44 2.50 -0.21 4.85
CA LEU A 44 2.93 -1.35 5.65
C LEU A 44 1.74 -2.03 6.35
N LEU A 45 0.86 -1.23 6.95
CA LEU A 45 -0.36 -1.76 7.58
C LEU A 45 -1.27 -2.47 6.56
N LEU A 46 -1.41 -1.91 5.36
CA LEU A 46 -2.18 -2.54 4.28
C LEU A 46 -1.56 -3.88 3.88
N ASN A 47 -0.23 -3.98 3.82
CA ASN A 47 0.45 -5.24 3.52
C ASN A 47 0.16 -6.32 4.58
N GLU A 48 0.21 -5.95 5.87
CA GLU A 48 -0.12 -6.85 6.97
C GLU A 48 -1.56 -7.34 6.89
N GLN A 49 -2.52 -6.43 6.64
CA GLN A 49 -3.93 -6.78 6.44
C GLN A 49 -4.12 -7.75 5.27
N MET A 50 -3.42 -7.54 4.15
CA MET A 50 -3.49 -8.45 2.99
C MET A 50 -2.95 -9.85 3.32
N ASN A 51 -1.90 -9.96 4.13
CA ASN A 51 -1.39 -11.25 4.60
C ASN A 51 -2.43 -11.98 5.48
N LEU A 52 -3.11 -11.28 6.37
CA LEU A 52 -4.18 -11.85 7.18
C LEU A 52 -5.35 -12.37 6.33
N ILE A 53 -5.77 -11.59 5.33
CA ILE A 53 -6.82 -12.02 4.38
C ILE A 53 -6.33 -13.24 3.58
N GLY A 54 -5.07 -13.28 3.17
CA GLY A 54 -4.48 -14.40 2.43
C GLY A 54 -4.48 -15.70 3.23
N ASN A 55 -4.15 -15.62 4.52
CA ASN A 55 -4.21 -16.75 5.44
C ASN A 55 -5.65 -17.25 5.62
N SER A 56 -6.60 -16.33 5.80
CA SER A 56 -8.03 -16.67 5.92
C SER A 56 -8.57 -17.34 4.66
N SER A 57 -8.26 -16.79 3.48
CA SER A 57 -8.66 -17.36 2.19
C SER A 57 -8.05 -18.76 1.97
N SER A 58 -6.79 -18.95 2.35
CA SER A 58 -6.13 -20.26 2.27
C SER A 58 -6.82 -21.30 3.17
N LEU A 59 -7.18 -20.92 4.41
CA LEU A 59 -7.95 -21.76 5.32
C LEU A 59 -9.32 -22.12 4.72
N VAL A 60 -10.04 -21.15 4.13
CA VAL A 60 -11.33 -21.40 3.47
C VAL A 60 -11.17 -22.40 2.30
N SER A 61 -10.12 -22.25 1.48
CA SER A 61 -9.80 -23.19 0.40
C SER A 61 -9.53 -24.61 0.92
N GLU A 62 -8.83 -24.73 2.05
CA GLU A 62 -8.56 -26.02 2.69
C GLU A 62 -9.83 -26.66 3.24
N LEU A 63 -10.64 -25.91 3.99
CA LEU A 63 -11.93 -26.36 4.52
C LEU A 63 -12.88 -26.81 3.41
N ALA A 64 -12.91 -26.07 2.29
CA ALA A 64 -13.65 -26.45 1.10
C ALA A 64 -13.13 -27.77 0.50
N GLY A 65 -11.81 -27.99 0.48
CA GLY A 65 -11.21 -29.26 0.08
C GLY A 65 -11.60 -30.43 0.98
N GLN A 66 -11.53 -30.25 2.31
CA GLN A 66 -11.94 -31.26 3.28
C GLN A 66 -13.44 -31.58 3.17
N THR A 67 -14.29 -30.56 3.01
CA THR A 67 -15.73 -30.72 2.80
C THR A 67 -16.03 -31.47 1.50
N ASN A 68 -15.28 -31.19 0.43
CA ASN A 68 -15.40 -31.91 -0.84
C ASN A 68 -15.03 -33.40 -0.69
N MET A 69 -14.03 -33.74 0.12
CA MET A 69 -13.68 -35.14 0.41
C MET A 69 -14.73 -35.83 1.29
N LEU A 70 -15.25 -35.13 2.31
CA LEU A 70 -16.29 -35.67 3.18
C LEU A 70 -17.58 -35.97 2.42
N THR A 71 -17.97 -35.09 1.50
CA THR A 71 -19.16 -35.27 0.66
C THR A 71 -19.00 -36.39 -0.35
N LEU A 72 -17.80 -36.63 -0.86
CA LEU A 72 -17.52 -37.80 -1.69
C LEU A 72 -17.75 -39.09 -0.91
N ASN A 73 -17.25 -39.19 0.32
CA ASN A 73 -17.47 -40.35 1.18
C ASN A 73 -18.96 -40.54 1.50
N ALA A 74 -19.68 -39.46 1.79
CA ALA A 74 -21.13 -39.50 2.01
C ALA A 74 -21.90 -39.97 0.76
N ALA A 75 -21.48 -39.54 -0.43
CA ALA A 75 -22.09 -39.98 -1.69
C ALA A 75 -21.87 -41.48 -1.94
N VAL A 76 -20.68 -42.01 -1.62
CA VAL A 76 -20.39 -43.45 -1.72
C VAL A 76 -21.25 -44.26 -0.75
N GLU A 77 -21.38 -43.81 0.50
CA GLU A 77 -22.20 -44.49 1.50
C GLU A 77 -23.70 -44.44 1.13
N ALA A 78 -24.15 -43.33 0.53
CA ALA A 78 -25.50 -43.21 0.01
C ALA A 78 -25.78 -44.20 -1.13
N VAL A 79 -24.81 -44.46 -2.02
CA VAL A 79 -24.93 -45.52 -3.03
C VAL A 79 -25.00 -46.89 -2.36
N ARG A 80 -24.20 -47.13 -1.31
CA ARG A 80 -24.18 -48.39 -0.56
C ARG A 80 -25.50 -48.69 0.15
N ALA A 81 -26.20 -47.66 0.63
CA ALA A 81 -27.51 -47.76 1.26
C ALA A 81 -28.66 -48.04 0.27
N GLY A 82 -28.39 -48.09 -1.04
CA GLY A 82 -29.38 -48.41 -2.07
C GLY A 82 -30.53 -47.40 -2.10
N ASP A 83 -31.77 -47.90 -2.11
CA ASP A 83 -32.96 -47.03 -2.21
C ASP A 83 -33.11 -46.05 -1.05
N GLN A 84 -32.67 -46.43 0.15
CA GLN A 84 -32.72 -45.57 1.35
C GLN A 84 -31.72 -44.40 1.29
N GLY A 85 -30.67 -44.52 0.46
CA GLY A 85 -29.62 -43.50 0.31
C GLY A 85 -29.88 -42.47 -0.77
N LYS A 86 -30.92 -42.62 -1.62
CA LYS A 86 -31.15 -41.73 -2.77
C LYS A 86 -31.27 -40.25 -2.39
N GLY A 87 -31.96 -39.94 -1.30
CA GLY A 87 -32.07 -38.56 -0.79
C GLY A 87 -30.74 -38.01 -0.29
N PHE A 88 -29.96 -38.83 0.42
CA PHE A 88 -28.63 -38.44 0.91
C PHE A 88 -27.63 -38.22 -0.23
N ALA A 89 -27.73 -38.99 -1.32
CA ALA A 89 -26.89 -38.81 -2.51
C ALA A 89 -27.08 -37.44 -3.16
N VAL A 90 -28.33 -36.96 -3.24
CA VAL A 90 -28.65 -35.62 -3.77
C VAL A 90 -28.05 -34.52 -2.90
N VAL A 91 -28.23 -34.62 -1.58
CA VAL A 91 -27.68 -33.64 -0.62
C VAL A 91 -26.16 -33.62 -0.68
N ALA A 92 -25.51 -34.79 -0.69
CA ALA A 92 -24.05 -34.89 -0.81
C ALA A 92 -23.53 -34.25 -2.11
N GLY A 93 -24.26 -34.41 -3.21
CA GLY A 93 -23.96 -33.77 -4.49
C GLY A 93 -23.98 -32.23 -4.43
N GLU A 94 -25.01 -31.65 -3.80
CA GLU A 94 -25.12 -30.19 -3.70
C GLU A 94 -24.06 -29.60 -2.76
N ILE A 95 -23.77 -30.25 -1.63
CA ILE A 95 -22.68 -29.82 -0.73
C ILE A 95 -21.33 -29.90 -1.45
N ARG A 96 -21.09 -30.95 -2.25
CA ARG A 96 -19.86 -31.08 -3.05
C ARG A 96 -19.69 -29.94 -4.04
N LYS A 97 -20.77 -29.54 -4.70
CA LYS A 97 -20.81 -28.41 -5.63
C LYS A 97 -20.52 -27.10 -4.92
N LEU A 98 -21.14 -26.84 -3.77
CA LEU A 98 -20.86 -25.65 -2.94
C LEU A 98 -19.41 -25.63 -2.45
N ALA A 99 -18.87 -26.76 -2.01
CA ALA A 99 -17.47 -26.89 -1.61
C ALA A 99 -16.52 -26.56 -2.78
N THR A 100 -16.80 -27.07 -3.97
CA THR A 100 -16.01 -26.76 -5.18
C THR A 100 -16.06 -25.26 -5.51
N GLN A 101 -17.25 -24.66 -5.47
CA GLN A 101 -17.43 -23.22 -5.71
C GLN A 101 -16.72 -22.35 -4.65
N SER A 102 -16.78 -22.77 -3.38
CA SER A 102 -16.07 -22.10 -2.28
C SER A 102 -14.55 -22.13 -2.49
N LYS A 103 -14.00 -23.29 -2.87
CA LYS A 103 -12.58 -23.44 -3.20
C LYS A 103 -12.15 -22.52 -4.36
N GLN A 104 -12.94 -22.49 -5.43
CA GLN A 104 -12.66 -21.61 -6.58
C GLN A 104 -12.71 -20.13 -6.19
N SER A 105 -13.64 -19.74 -5.32
CA SER A 105 -13.77 -18.35 -4.85
C SER A 105 -12.58 -17.94 -3.98
N ALA A 106 -12.15 -18.82 -3.06
CA ALA A 106 -10.94 -18.61 -2.27
C ALA A 106 -9.67 -18.48 -3.14
N GLN A 107 -9.55 -19.29 -4.19
CA GLN A 107 -8.44 -19.16 -5.16
C GLN A 107 -8.44 -17.81 -5.87
N LYS A 108 -9.61 -17.30 -6.28
CA LYS A 108 -9.73 -15.96 -6.89
C LYS A 108 -9.35 -14.86 -5.92
N ILE A 109 -9.77 -14.97 -4.65
CA ILE A 109 -9.37 -14.03 -3.60
C ILE A 109 -7.84 -14.03 -3.43
N ASN A 110 -7.21 -15.21 -3.41
CA ASN A 110 -5.74 -15.31 -3.31
C ASN A 110 -5.03 -14.65 -4.50
N ALA A 111 -5.55 -14.79 -5.71
CA ALA A 111 -5.00 -14.09 -6.88
C ALA A 111 -5.10 -12.56 -6.74
N LEU A 112 -6.25 -12.04 -6.29
CA LEU A 112 -6.43 -10.60 -6.04
C LEU A 112 -5.48 -10.08 -4.98
N ILE A 113 -5.23 -10.86 -3.92
CA ILE A 113 -4.28 -10.49 -2.86
C ILE A 113 -2.86 -10.38 -3.43
N GLN A 114 -2.45 -11.31 -4.31
CA GLN A 114 -1.15 -11.24 -4.97
C GLN A 114 -1.02 -9.99 -5.84
N ASP A 115 -2.05 -9.65 -6.63
CA ASP A 115 -2.06 -8.45 -7.46
C ASP A 115 -1.95 -7.16 -6.61
N ILE A 116 -2.66 -7.11 -5.48
CA ILE A 116 -2.59 -6.00 -4.53
C ILE A 116 -1.20 -5.92 -3.91
N GLN A 117 -0.60 -7.04 -3.50
CA GLN A 117 0.76 -7.08 -2.95
C GLN A 117 1.80 -6.59 -3.96
N ILE A 118 1.68 -6.94 -5.24
CA ILE A 118 2.54 -6.42 -6.32
C ILE A 118 2.38 -4.90 -6.45
N THR A 119 1.14 -4.41 -6.41
CA THR A 119 0.83 -2.98 -6.47
C THR A 119 1.38 -2.23 -5.26
N ILE A 120 1.30 -2.80 -4.06
CA ILE A 120 1.89 -2.25 -2.84
C ILE A 120 3.40 -2.13 -2.99
N ASN A 121 4.08 -3.19 -3.43
CA ASN A 121 5.53 -3.18 -3.61
C ASN A 121 6.00 -2.12 -4.62
N SER A 122 5.24 -1.90 -5.70
CA SER A 122 5.54 -0.83 -6.65
C SER A 122 5.32 0.56 -6.05
N LYS A 123 4.25 0.74 -5.26
CA LYS A 123 3.96 1.98 -4.53
C LYS A 123 5.05 2.31 -3.50
N ILE A 124 5.60 1.32 -2.79
CA ILE A 124 6.72 1.53 -1.85
C ILE A 124 7.94 2.08 -2.61
N LYS A 125 8.31 1.46 -3.74
CA LYS A 125 9.44 1.94 -4.57
C LYS A 125 9.25 3.38 -5.05
N LEU A 126 8.04 3.75 -5.46
CA LEU A 126 7.72 5.12 -5.85
C LEU A 126 7.79 6.09 -4.67
N THR A 127 7.34 5.66 -3.50
CA THR A 127 7.36 6.46 -2.27
C THR A 127 8.79 6.69 -1.81
N ASP A 128 9.66 5.66 -1.87
CA ASP A 128 11.09 5.77 -1.55
C ASP A 128 11.83 6.74 -2.49
N ASN A 129 11.58 6.65 -3.80
CA ASN A 129 12.11 7.62 -4.77
C ASN A 129 11.64 9.06 -4.50
N SER A 130 10.37 9.21 -4.09
CA SER A 130 9.79 10.51 -3.75
C SER A 130 10.41 11.08 -2.48
N ALA A 131 10.57 10.24 -1.45
CA ALA A 131 11.25 10.60 -0.21
C ALA A 131 12.67 11.11 -0.52
N ARG A 132 13.45 10.35 -1.31
CA ARG A 132 14.81 10.73 -1.71
C ARG A 132 14.86 12.09 -2.40
N THR A 133 13.91 12.40 -3.28
CA THR A 133 13.87 13.69 -3.98
C THR A 133 13.65 14.85 -3.00
N VAL A 134 12.79 14.67 -2.00
CA VAL A 134 12.56 15.66 -0.93
C VAL A 134 13.79 15.83 -0.04
N PHE A 135 14.54 14.75 0.20
CA PHE A 135 15.79 14.80 0.97
C PHE A 135 16.94 15.52 0.24
N PHE A 136 16.94 15.62 -1.10
CA PHE A 136 18.02 16.30 -1.85
C PHE A 136 17.89 17.82 -1.94
N THR A 137 16.71 18.38 -1.75
CA THR A 137 16.49 19.83 -1.77
C THR A 137 16.78 20.51 -0.44
N GLN A 138 16.68 19.79 0.68
CA GLN A 138 16.99 20.31 2.02
C GLN A 138 18.48 20.61 2.28
N PRO A 139 19.47 19.83 1.82
CA PRO A 139 20.89 20.10 2.09
C PRO A 139 21.45 21.32 1.35
N CYS A 140 20.75 21.89 0.37
CA CYS A 140 21.25 23.06 -0.36
C CYS A 140 21.33 24.34 0.50
N PHE A 141 20.74 24.36 1.70
CA PHE A 141 20.75 25.52 2.61
C PHE A 141 21.48 25.28 3.94
N ALA A 142 21.94 24.06 4.23
CA ALA A 142 22.74 23.78 5.43
C ALA A 142 24.16 24.38 5.36
N ILE A 143 24.53 25.03 4.26
CA ILE A 143 25.73 25.86 4.12
C ILE A 143 25.33 27.34 4.29
N GLN A 144 24.82 27.70 5.47
CA GLN A 144 24.82 29.10 5.87
C GLN A 144 26.20 29.41 6.45
N PRO A 145 26.99 30.36 5.91
CA PRO A 145 28.26 30.71 6.52
C PRO A 145 27.98 31.29 7.90
N ALA A 146 28.42 30.58 8.94
CA ALA A 146 28.51 31.07 10.30
C ALA A 146 29.60 32.15 10.37
N SER A 147 29.30 33.37 9.91
CA SER A 147 30.16 34.54 10.16
C SER A 147 29.48 35.84 9.75
N VAL A 148 28.73 36.45 10.67
CA VAL A 148 28.76 37.90 10.89
C VAL A 148 28.74 38.13 12.40
N ASN A 149 29.90 37.88 13.02
CA ASN A 149 30.27 38.59 14.23
C ASN A 149 31.04 39.82 13.75
N LEU A 150 30.35 40.96 13.65
CA LEU A 150 31.00 42.26 13.55
C LEU A 150 30.80 42.93 14.90
N SER A 151 31.85 42.80 15.72
CA SER A 151 32.11 43.68 16.85
C SER A 151 32.26 45.11 16.34
N GLY A 152 31.57 46.06 16.98
CA GLY A 152 31.62 47.49 16.67
C GLY A 152 30.41 48.20 17.26
#